data_AF-A0A1B6YHM1-F1
#
_entry.id   AF-A0A1B6YHM1-F1
#
_cell.length_a   1.000
_cell.length_b   1.000
_cell.length_c   1.000
_cell.angle_alpha   90.00
_cell.angle_beta   90.00
_cell.angle_gamma   90.00
#
_symmetry.space_group_name_H-M   'P 1'
#
loop_
_entity.id
_entity.type
_entity.pdbx_description
1 polymer ?
#
loop_
_entity_poly.entity_id
_entity_poly.type
_entity_poly.pdbx_seq_one_letter_code
_entity_poly.pdbx_strand_id
1 'polypeptide(L)'
;MTTISPTAMMLADAIEKSELTQREIADRVGFKNANIISMLKTGETRVPLDRIPSLAQTLGMDERLFLMIAIEEYHPGVHEVLVEVLGLPLSDAELGILTMFRMASMRDEIEVEGPFKQALEGLLALAAMAA
;
A
#
# COMPACT_ATOMS: atom_id res chain seq x y z
N MET A 1 28.34 -2.12 9.74
CA MET A 1 27.14 -1.34 10.11
C MET A 1 25.95 -2.16 9.64
N THR A 2 25.16 -2.70 10.56
CA THR A 2 23.89 -3.35 10.23
C THR A 2 22.96 -2.24 9.73
N THR A 3 22.72 -2.21 8.42
CA THR A 3 21.71 -1.34 7.82
C THR A 3 20.37 -1.67 8.48
N ILE A 4 19.75 -0.66 9.10
CA ILE A 4 18.45 -0.80 9.75
C ILE A 4 17.41 -1.00 8.64
N SER A 5 16.66 -2.11 8.70
CA SER A 5 15.59 -2.39 7.72
C SER A 5 14.43 -1.41 7.93
N PRO A 6 14.13 -0.52 6.95
CA PRO A 6 13.00 0.41 7.08
C PRO A 6 11.67 -0.33 7.21
N THR A 7 11.52 -1.47 6.54
CA THR A 7 10.31 -2.31 6.64
C THR A 7 10.14 -2.88 8.05
N ALA A 8 11.22 -3.42 8.62
CA ALA A 8 11.18 -3.96 9.99
C ALA A 8 10.91 -2.86 11.01
N MET A 9 11.48 -1.67 10.82
CA MET A 9 11.29 -0.52 11.70
C MET A 9 9.84 -0.01 11.67
N MET A 10 9.25 0.13 10.49
CA MET A 10 7.83 0.49 10.36
C MET A 10 6.91 -0.53 11.05
N LEU A 11 7.21 -1.83 10.91
CA LEU A 11 6.47 -2.89 11.60
C LEU A 11 6.69 -2.84 13.12
N ALA A 12 7.93 -2.63 13.58
CA ALA A 12 8.26 -2.54 14.99
C ALA A 12 7.51 -1.38 15.68
N ASP A 13 7.51 -0.21 15.06
CA ASP A 13 6.80 0.98 15.54
C ASP A 13 5.29 0.73 15.65
N ALA A 14 4.71 0.04 14.68
CA ALA A 14 3.27 -0.30 14.69
C ALA A 14 2.93 -1.32 15.78
N ILE A 15 3.80 -2.29 16.02
CA ILE A 15 3.65 -3.26 17.12
C ILE A 15 3.76 -2.57 18.47
N GLU A 16 4.70 -1.63 18.64
CA GLU A 16 4.88 -0.90 19.91
C GLU A 16 3.68 0.00 20.24
N LYS A 17 3.04 0.59 19.24
CA LYS A 17 1.82 1.40 19.40
C LYS A 17 0.54 0.57 19.58
N SER A 18 0.63 -0.74 19.43
CA SER A 18 -0.50 -1.65 19.52
C SER A 18 -0.60 -2.26 20.92
N GLU A 19 -1.84 -2.45 21.39
CA GLU A 19 -2.11 -3.19 22.64
C GLU A 19 -2.05 -4.72 22.45
N LEU A 20 -1.76 -5.19 21.22
CA LEU A 20 -1.74 -6.61 20.90
C LEU A 20 -0.42 -7.27 21.26
N THR A 21 -0.50 -8.44 21.87
CA THR A 21 0.66 -9.30 22.05
C THR A 21 1.13 -9.87 20.71
N GLN A 22 2.41 -10.23 20.61
CA GLN A 22 2.96 -10.89 19.41
C GLN A 22 2.21 -12.19 19.05
N ARG A 23 1.68 -12.90 20.05
CA ARG A 23 0.87 -14.10 19.83
C ARG A 23 -0.48 -13.76 19.18
N GLU A 24 -1.17 -12.73 19.68
CA GLU A 24 -2.43 -12.28 19.07
C GLU A 24 -2.23 -11.78 17.64
N ILE A 25 -1.13 -11.06 17.38
CA ILE A 25 -0.78 -10.62 16.02
C ILE A 25 -0.55 -11.83 15.12
N ALA A 26 0.26 -12.80 15.58
CA ALA A 26 0.53 -14.02 14.82
C ALA A 26 -0.76 -14.79 14.49
N ASP A 27 -1.63 -14.96 15.49
CA ASP A 27 -2.91 -15.68 15.32
C ASP A 27 -3.83 -14.96 14.32
N ARG A 28 -3.95 -13.63 14.40
CA ARG A 28 -4.80 -12.83 13.48
C ARG A 28 -4.27 -12.83 12.04
N VAL A 29 -2.96 -12.81 11.86
CA VAL A 29 -2.31 -12.81 10.54
C VAL A 29 -2.22 -14.22 9.93
N GLY A 30 -2.44 -15.27 10.74
CA GLY A 30 -2.34 -16.66 10.32
C GLY A 30 -0.92 -17.22 10.33
N PHE A 31 -0.03 -16.65 11.14
CA PHE A 31 1.28 -17.21 11.40
C PHE A 31 1.20 -18.37 12.40
N LYS A 32 1.93 -19.46 12.12
CA LYS A 32 1.92 -20.66 12.97
C LYS A 32 2.57 -20.47 14.34
N ASN A 33 3.45 -19.48 14.49
CA ASN A 33 4.29 -19.37 15.68
C ASN A 33 4.59 -17.91 16.00
N ALA A 34 4.34 -17.48 17.24
CA ALA A 34 4.45 -16.08 17.66
C ALA A 34 5.88 -15.51 17.51
N ASN A 35 6.91 -16.36 17.61
CA ASN A 35 8.31 -15.97 17.46
C ASN A 35 8.62 -15.31 16.11
N ILE A 36 7.84 -15.60 15.05
CA ILE A 36 8.02 -14.95 13.75
C ILE A 36 7.87 -13.44 13.88
N ILE A 37 6.95 -12.93 14.70
CA ILE A 37 6.71 -11.50 14.87
C ILE A 37 7.96 -10.82 15.45
N SER A 38 8.65 -11.47 16.39
CA SER A 38 9.93 -10.99 16.91
C SER A 38 10.99 -10.91 15.81
N MET A 39 11.16 -11.97 15.01
CA MET A 39 12.16 -11.99 13.94
C MET A 39 11.86 -10.97 12.83
N LEU A 40 10.57 -10.74 12.53
CA LEU A 40 10.16 -9.75 11.54
C LEU A 40 10.46 -8.33 12.01
N LYS A 41 10.10 -7.97 13.25
CA LYS A 41 10.30 -6.61 13.77
C LYS A 41 11.77 -6.27 14.05
N THR A 42 12.62 -7.28 14.27
CA THR A 42 14.08 -7.08 14.42
C THR A 42 14.82 -7.11 13.08
N GLY A 43 14.14 -7.46 11.98
CA GLY A 43 14.76 -7.60 10.66
C GLY A 43 15.60 -8.87 10.49
N GLU A 44 15.56 -9.81 11.43
CA GLU A 44 16.17 -11.14 11.28
C GLU A 44 15.52 -11.94 10.13
N THR A 45 14.24 -11.69 9.87
CA THR A 45 13.50 -12.24 8.73
C THR A 45 12.76 -11.12 8.01
N ARG A 46 12.77 -11.14 6.68
CA ARG A 46 12.00 -10.17 5.87
C ARG A 46 10.51 -10.33 6.09
N VAL A 47 9.78 -9.21 6.10
CA VAL A 47 8.32 -9.23 6.09
C VAL A 47 7.84 -9.83 4.78
N PRO A 48 7.05 -10.92 4.80
CA PRO A 48 6.51 -11.47 3.56
C PRO A 48 5.53 -10.47 2.93
N LEU A 49 5.76 -10.12 1.65
CA LEU A 49 4.95 -9.13 0.95
C LEU A 49 3.46 -9.52 0.90
N ASP A 50 3.15 -10.82 0.80
CA ASP A 50 1.80 -11.38 0.82
C ASP A 50 1.11 -11.28 2.19
N ARG A 51 1.87 -11.00 3.26
CA ARG A 51 1.35 -10.80 4.62
C ARG A 51 1.19 -9.34 5.00
N ILE A 52 1.73 -8.41 4.23
CA ILE A 52 1.61 -6.98 4.46
C ILE A 52 0.16 -6.51 4.61
N PRO A 53 -0.81 -6.93 3.75
CA PRO A 53 -2.21 -6.53 3.91
C PRO A 53 -2.79 -6.90 5.27
N SER A 54 -2.57 -8.14 5.70
CA SER A 54 -3.10 -8.65 6.96
C SER A 54 -2.39 -8.03 8.18
N LEU A 55 -1.08 -7.81 8.10
CA LEU A 55 -0.32 -7.09 9.12
C LEU A 55 -0.80 -5.64 9.25
N ALA A 56 -0.92 -4.93 8.13
CA ALA A 56 -1.34 -3.54 8.10
C ALA A 56 -2.76 -3.38 8.67
N GLN A 57 -3.70 -4.23 8.26
CA GLN A 57 -5.06 -4.22 8.79
C GLN A 57 -5.08 -4.54 10.30
N THR A 58 -4.30 -5.52 10.74
CA THR A 58 -4.25 -5.94 12.16
C THR A 58 -3.67 -4.85 13.06
N LEU A 59 -2.71 -4.08 12.56
CA LEU A 59 -1.95 -3.08 13.30
C LEU A 59 -2.36 -1.64 12.99
N GLY A 60 -3.38 -1.42 12.15
CA GLY A 60 -3.86 -0.09 11.76
C GLY A 60 -2.84 0.73 10.97
N MET A 61 -2.02 0.08 10.14
CA MET A 61 -1.00 0.72 9.30
C MET A 61 -1.57 1.10 7.93
N ASP A 62 -0.95 2.07 7.26
CA ASP A 62 -1.17 2.27 5.82
C ASP A 62 -0.53 1.11 5.04
N GLU A 63 -1.38 0.26 4.48
CA GLU A 63 -1.00 -0.91 3.71
C GLU A 63 -0.19 -0.57 2.45
N ARG A 64 -0.55 0.50 1.72
CA ARG A 64 0.13 0.89 0.48
C ARG A 64 1.52 1.38 0.79
N LEU A 65 1.65 2.24 1.79
CA LEU A 65 2.96 2.73 2.23
C LEU A 65 3.85 1.59 2.72
N PHE A 66 3.29 0.68 3.54
CA PHE A 66 4.05 -0.45 4.06
C PHE A 66 4.54 -1.39 2.95
N LEU A 67 3.68 -1.65 1.95
CA LEU A 67 4.05 -2.45 0.78
C LEU A 67 5.13 -1.77 -0.06
N MET A 68 5.00 -0.47 -0.34
CA MET A 68 5.97 0.25 -1.16
C MET A 68 7.35 0.32 -0.51
N ILE A 69 7.42 0.57 0.81
CA ILE A 69 8.69 0.52 1.57
C ILE A 69 9.33 -0.87 1.49
N ALA A 70 8.53 -1.93 1.63
CA ALA A 70 9.03 -3.29 1.55
C ALA A 70 9.54 -3.66 0.15
N ILE A 71 8.85 -3.22 -0.91
CA ILE A 71 9.29 -3.44 -2.29
C ILE A 71 10.55 -2.63 -2.58
N GLU A 72 10.64 -1.37 -2.14
CA GLU A 72 11.84 -0.54 -2.30
C GLU A 72 13.06 -1.19 -1.66
N GLU A 73 12.91 -1.69 -0.42
CA GLU A 73 13.99 -2.34 0.32
C GLU A 73 14.40 -3.68 -0.32
N TYR A 74 13.44 -4.52 -0.68
CA TYR A 74 13.72 -5.90 -1.09
C TYR A 74 13.98 -6.05 -2.59
N HIS A 75 13.38 -5.16 -3.39
CA HIS A 75 13.32 -5.21 -4.85
C HIS A 75 13.34 -3.80 -5.47
N PRO A 76 14.43 -3.02 -5.32
CA PRO A 76 14.47 -1.62 -5.75
C PRO A 76 14.16 -1.41 -7.24
N GLY A 77 14.58 -2.33 -8.12
CA GLY A 77 14.23 -2.25 -9.55
C GLY A 77 12.76 -2.52 -9.84
N VAL A 78 12.08 -3.32 -9.02
CA VAL A 78 10.61 -3.48 -9.13
C VAL A 78 9.93 -2.21 -8.63
N HIS A 79 10.41 -1.64 -7.53
CA HIS A 79 9.91 -0.36 -7.02
C HIS A 79 9.99 0.75 -8.07
N GLU A 80 11.14 0.90 -8.74
CA GLU A 80 11.34 1.84 -9.85
C GLU A 80 10.30 1.64 -10.96
N VAL A 81 10.06 0.40 -11.39
CA VAL A 81 9.02 0.11 -12.39
C VAL A 81 7.62 0.48 -11.90
N LEU A 82 7.27 0.15 -10.65
CA LEU A 82 5.96 0.49 -10.09
C LEU A 82 5.74 2.01 -10.02
N VAL A 83 6.76 2.77 -9.62
CA VAL A 83 6.68 4.22 -9.48
C VAL A 83 6.73 4.91 -10.84
N GLU A 84 7.72 4.61 -11.67
CA GLU A 84 7.98 5.38 -12.90
C GLU A 84 7.13 4.92 -14.09
N VAL A 85 6.83 3.62 -14.19
CA VAL A 85 6.06 3.08 -15.33
C VAL A 85 4.56 3.04 -15.03
N LEU A 86 4.19 2.66 -13.81
CA LEU A 86 2.78 2.52 -13.43
C LEU A 86 2.22 3.70 -12.64
N GLY A 87 3.06 4.63 -12.16
CA GLY A 87 2.60 5.77 -11.36
C GLY A 87 2.04 5.41 -9.99
N LEU A 88 2.55 4.34 -9.36
CA LEU A 88 2.10 3.88 -8.04
C LEU A 88 2.94 4.49 -6.90
N PRO A 89 2.39 4.55 -5.67
CA PRO A 89 1.01 4.26 -5.30
C PRO A 89 0.06 5.42 -5.65
N LEU A 90 -1.21 5.10 -5.92
CA LEU A 90 -2.26 6.10 -6.12
C LEU A 90 -2.71 6.70 -4.78
N SER A 91 -2.91 8.02 -4.76
CA SER A 91 -3.61 8.72 -3.68
C SER A 91 -5.07 8.28 -3.55
N ASP A 92 -5.70 8.62 -2.43
CA ASP A 92 -7.12 8.28 -2.19
C ASP A 92 -8.05 8.93 -3.22
N ALA A 93 -7.74 10.15 -3.65
CA ALA A 93 -8.52 10.84 -4.67
C ALA A 93 -8.41 10.14 -6.04
N GLU A 94 -7.18 9.79 -6.45
CA GLU A 94 -6.93 9.06 -7.70
C GLU A 94 -7.60 7.69 -7.70
N LEU A 95 -7.50 6.95 -6.59
CA LEU A 95 -8.15 5.65 -6.43
C LEU A 95 -9.67 5.78 -6.48
N GLY A 96 -10.24 6.83 -5.88
CA GLY A 96 -11.66 7.14 -5.95
C GLY A 96 -12.13 7.36 -7.39
N ILE A 97 -11.42 8.19 -8.16
CA ILE A 97 -11.72 8.43 -9.58
C ILE A 97 -11.62 7.14 -10.39
N LEU A 98 -10.52 6.40 -10.23
CA LEU A 98 -10.30 5.12 -10.92
C LEU A 98 -11.40 4.10 -10.59
N THR A 99 -11.86 4.06 -9.33
CA THR A 99 -12.95 3.19 -8.90
C THR A 99 -14.25 3.57 -9.58
N MET A 100 -14.61 4.86 -9.60
CA MET A 100 -15.81 5.35 -10.30
C MET A 100 -15.76 5.01 -11.80
N PHE A 101 -14.60 5.22 -12.44
CA PHE A 101 -14.40 4.89 -13.84
C PHE A 101 -14.59 3.38 -14.09
N ARG A 102 -13.92 2.52 -13.30
CA ARG A 102 -14.05 1.06 -13.41
C ARG A 102 -15.48 0.56 -13.19
N MET A 103 -16.22 1.17 -12.26
CA MET A 103 -17.63 0.83 -12.03
C MET A 103 -18.51 1.22 -13.22
N ALA A 104 -18.27 2.39 -13.82
CA ALA A 104 -18.98 2.83 -15.00
C ALA A 104 -18.67 1.94 -16.22
N SER A 105 -17.41 1.51 -16.37
CA SER A 105 -16.97 0.67 -17.49
C SER A 105 -17.42 -0.79 -17.41
N MET A 106 -18.09 -1.22 -16.32
CA MET A 106 -18.70 -2.55 -16.25
C MET A 106 -19.93 -2.69 -17.14
N ARG A 107 -20.54 -1.56 -17.54
CA ARG A 107 -21.77 -1.56 -18.36
C ARG A 107 -21.43 -1.61 -19.84
N ASP A 108 -20.50 -0.75 -20.26
CA ASP A 108 -19.98 -0.63 -21.61
C ASP A 108 -18.53 -0.12 -21.54
N GLU A 109 -17.73 -0.42 -22.56
CA GLU A 109 -16.38 0.14 -22.67
C GLU A 109 -16.44 1.67 -22.76
N ILE A 110 -15.62 2.34 -21.95
CA ILE A 110 -15.56 3.80 -21.91
C ILE A 110 -14.28 4.24 -22.59
N GLU A 111 -14.41 4.78 -23.80
CA GLU A 111 -13.32 5.44 -24.50
C GLU A 111 -13.16 6.87 -23.97
N VAL A 112 -11.95 7.21 -23.51
CA VAL A 112 -11.62 8.56 -23.02
C VAL A 112 -11.25 9.45 -24.21
N GLU A 113 -12.22 9.70 -25.08
CA GLU A 113 -12.03 10.45 -26.32
C GLU A 113 -13.11 11.53 -26.53
N GLY A 114 -12.85 12.40 -27.51
CA GLY A 114 -13.82 13.37 -28.02
C GLY A 114 -14.49 14.22 -26.93
N PRO A 115 -15.82 14.39 -26.97
CA PRO A 115 -16.56 15.21 -26.00
C PRO A 115 -16.43 14.72 -24.55
N PHE A 116 -16.28 13.41 -24.33
CA PHE A 116 -16.15 12.87 -22.98
C PHE A 116 -14.81 13.25 -22.35
N LYS A 117 -13.72 13.15 -23.12
CA LYS A 117 -12.40 13.64 -22.69
C LYS A 117 -12.44 15.13 -22.34
N GLN A 118 -13.05 15.96 -23.19
CA GLN A 118 -13.18 17.41 -22.94
C GLN A 118 -13.97 17.70 -21.66
N ALA A 119 -15.04 16.96 -21.41
CA ALA A 119 -15.81 17.10 -20.17
C ALA A 119 -14.99 16.73 -18.93
N LEU A 120 -14.20 15.64 -18.99
CA LEU A 120 -13.30 15.25 -17.90
C LEU A 120 -12.22 16.30 -17.63
N GLU A 121 -11.55 16.79 -18.68
CA GLU A 121 -10.55 17.85 -18.57
C GLU A 121 -11.14 19.12 -17.95
N GLY A 122 -12.37 19.49 -18.34
CA GLY A 122 -13.10 20.61 -17.76
C GLY A 122 -13.40 20.44 -16.27
N LEU A 123 -13.83 19.25 -15.84
CA LEU A 123 -14.09 18.95 -14.43
C LEU A 123 -12.80 19.01 -13.59
N LEU A 124 -11.69 18.48 -14.11
CA LEU A 124 -10.40 18.53 -13.42
C LEU A 124 -9.87 19.96 -13.32
N ALA A 125 -10.04 20.78 -14.36
CA ALA A 125 -9.69 22.20 -14.32
C ALA A 125 -10.49 22.96 -13.26
N LEU A 126 -11.79 22.69 -13.13
CA LEU A 126 -12.62 23.27 -12.07
C LEU A 126 -12.15 22.87 -10.67
N ALA A 127 -11.77 21.61 -10.48
CA ALA A 127 -11.24 21.14 -9.21
C ALA A 127 -9.93 21.85 -8.83
N ALA A 128 -9.04 22.09 -9.80
CA ALA A 128 -7.79 22.83 -9.59
C ALA A 128 -8.00 24.31 -9.23
N MET A 129 -9.10 24.91 -9.67
CA MET A 129 -9.45 26.30 -9.32
C MET A 129 -10.08 26.43 -7.93
N ALA A 130 -10.60 25.34 -7.37
CA ALA A 130 -11.24 25.31 -6.06
C ALA A 130 -10.28 24.97 -4.90
N ALA A 131 -9.03 24.61 -5.22
CA ALA A 131 -7.95 24.33 -4.28
C ALA A 131 -7.13 25.60 -3.99
#